data_AF-A0A7K7TF55-F1
#
_entry.id   AF-A0A7K7TF55-F1
#
_cell.length_a   1.000
_cell.length_b   1.000
_cell.length_c   1.000
_cell.angle_alpha   90.00
_cell.angle_beta   90.00
_cell.angle_gamma   90.00
#
_symmetry.space_group_name_H-M   'P 1'
#
loop_
_entity.id
_entity.type
_entity.pdbx_description
1 polymer ?
#
loop_
_entity_poly.entity_id
_entity_poly.type
_entity_poly.pdbx_seq_one_letter_code
_entity_poly.pdbx_strand_id
1 'polypeptide(L)'
;YAPWCPACQQMEPTWESFAKESERLGIAVGKVDVTQEPGLSGRFFVTTLPTIYHANDGVFRRYRGSRTLEDLQGYILERKWEAVEPVAGWKSPSSIVMHGMAGLFHLSGWIRVSHSVVMFSMPPFCAYNNNKVHVEQNIFVTLLRELILHLLCII
;
A
#
# COMPACT_ATOMS: atom_id res chain seq x y z
N TYR A 1 -8.91 -0.76 -0.59
CA TYR A 1 -9.37 -1.47 0.62
C TYR A 1 -8.39 -2.60 0.91
N ALA A 2 -8.53 -3.30 2.03
CA ALA A 2 -7.82 -4.54 2.29
C ALA A 2 -8.79 -5.57 2.91
N PRO A 3 -8.67 -6.86 2.58
CA PRO A 3 -9.62 -7.89 3.02
C PRO A 3 -9.60 -8.12 4.53
N TRP A 4 -8.47 -7.86 5.19
CA TRP A 4 -8.29 -8.03 6.64
C TRP A 4 -8.71 -6.80 7.46
N CYS A 5 -9.14 -5.70 6.83
CA CYS A 5 -9.45 -4.46 7.54
C CYS A 5 -10.93 -4.40 7.95
N PRO A 6 -11.26 -4.38 9.27
CA PRO A 6 -12.65 -4.39 9.74
C PRO A 6 -13.45 -3.15 9.30
N ALA A 7 -12.81 -1.99 9.22
CA ALA A 7 -13.44 -0.76 8.76
C ALA A 7 -13.74 -0.79 7.24
N CYS A 8 -12.95 -1.53 6.46
CA CYS A 8 -13.23 -1.73 5.03
C CYS A 8 -14.43 -2.65 4.84
N GLN A 9 -14.50 -3.76 5.59
CA GLN A 9 -15.60 -4.71 5.52
C GLN A 9 -16.94 -4.06 5.88
N GLN A 10 -16.98 -3.22 6.91
CA GLN A 10 -18.19 -2.48 7.29
C GLN A 10 -18.66 -1.50 6.21
N MET A 11 -17.74 -0.91 5.46
CA MET A 11 -18.05 0.05 4.39
C MET A 11 -18.46 -0.63 3.07
N GLU A 12 -18.11 -1.90 2.88
CA GLU A 12 -18.37 -2.65 1.65
C GLU A 12 -19.85 -2.60 1.17
N PRO A 13 -20.87 -2.89 1.99
CA PRO A 13 -22.27 -2.83 1.54
C PRO A 13 -22.71 -1.42 1.11
N THR A 14 -22.20 -0.39 1.79
CA THR A 14 -22.47 1.01 1.42
C THR A 14 -21.82 1.36 0.09
N TRP A 15 -20.59 0.90 -0.13
CA TRP A 15 -19.85 1.13 -1.38
C TRP A 15 -20.49 0.43 -2.57
N GLU A 16 -20.99 -0.80 -2.40
CA GLU A 16 -21.71 -1.52 -3.45
C GLU A 16 -23.04 -0.85 -3.81
N SER A 17 -23.76 -0.34 -2.80
CA SER A 17 -25.00 0.42 -3.03
C SER A 17 -24.70 1.73 -3.78
N PHE A 18 -23.61 2.42 -3.43
CA PHE A 18 -23.15 3.60 -4.15
C PHE A 18 -22.72 3.28 -5.59
N ALA A 19 -22.07 2.13 -5.81
CA ALA A 19 -21.67 1.70 -7.14
C ALA A 19 -22.87 1.40 -8.05
N LYS A 20 -23.99 0.88 -7.52
CA LYS A 20 -25.24 0.70 -8.29
C LYS A 20 -25.83 2.03 -8.76
N GLU A 21 -25.66 3.09 -7.98
CA GLU A 21 -26.13 4.44 -8.29
C GLU A 21 -25.17 5.22 -9.21
N SER A 22 -24.00 4.66 -9.52
CA SER A 22 -22.94 5.35 -10.26
C SER A 22 -23.35 5.76 -11.68
N GLU A 23 -24.15 4.92 -12.36
CA GLU A 23 -24.68 5.20 -13.69
C GLU A 23 -25.61 6.42 -13.68
N ARG A 24 -26.50 6.51 -12.68
CA ARG A 24 -27.39 7.67 -12.50
C ARG A 24 -26.62 8.96 -12.22
N LEU A 25 -25.49 8.85 -11.53
CA LEU A 25 -24.62 9.96 -11.18
C LEU A 25 -23.65 10.35 -12.33
N GLY A 26 -23.57 9.54 -13.40
CA GLY A 26 -22.64 9.77 -14.50
C GLY A 26 -21.16 9.60 -14.10
N ILE A 27 -20.86 8.75 -13.11
CA ILE A 27 -19.49 8.52 -12.62
C ILE A 27 -19.13 7.03 -12.71
N ALA A 28 -17.84 6.74 -12.79
CA ALA A 28 -17.33 5.37 -12.62
C ALA A 28 -16.86 5.16 -11.18
N VAL A 29 -17.29 4.07 -10.56
CA VAL A 29 -16.90 3.68 -9.20
C VAL A 29 -16.10 2.38 -9.25
N GLY A 30 -14.94 2.37 -8.60
CA GLY A 30 -14.06 1.19 -8.53
C GLY A 30 -13.53 0.96 -7.13
N LYS A 31 -13.16 -0.29 -6.82
CA LYS A 31 -12.45 -0.67 -5.60
C LYS A 31 -11.14 -1.36 -5.96
N VAL A 32 -10.06 -1.00 -5.26
CA VAL A 32 -8.73 -1.57 -5.45
C VAL A 32 -8.29 -2.24 -4.16
N ASP A 33 -7.82 -3.48 -4.25
CA ASP A 33 -7.21 -4.19 -3.13
C ASP A 33 -5.71 -3.85 -3.04
N VAL A 34 -5.31 -3.23 -1.93
CA VAL A 34 -3.91 -2.82 -1.72
C VAL A 34 -2.99 -3.99 -1.40
N THR A 35 -3.53 -5.17 -1.05
CA THR A 35 -2.70 -6.36 -0.83
C THR A 35 -2.28 -7.02 -2.13
N GLN A 36 -3.14 -6.94 -3.15
CA GLN A 36 -2.85 -7.48 -4.49
C GLN A 36 -2.07 -6.50 -5.35
N GLU A 37 -2.32 -5.18 -5.19
CA GLU A 37 -1.71 -4.13 -5.99
C GLU A 37 -0.81 -3.19 -5.14
N PRO A 38 0.37 -3.65 -4.70
CA PRO A 38 1.26 -2.86 -3.85
C PRO A 38 1.78 -1.60 -4.56
N GLY A 39 1.99 -1.65 -5.89
CA GLY A 39 2.43 -0.49 -6.66
C GLY A 39 1.39 0.62 -6.71
N LEU A 40 0.10 0.29 -6.88
CA LEU A 40 -0.97 1.28 -6.80
C LEU A 40 -1.09 1.89 -5.40
N SER A 41 -0.90 1.07 -4.36
CA SER A 41 -0.85 1.56 -2.97
C SER A 41 0.27 2.60 -2.78
N GLY A 42 1.46 2.33 -3.31
CA GLY A 42 2.59 3.27 -3.31
C GLY A 42 2.32 4.53 -4.13
N ARG A 43 1.76 4.38 -5.34
CA ARG A 43 1.46 5.49 -6.28
C ARG A 43 0.45 6.49 -5.72
N PHE A 44 -0.56 6.01 -5.01
CA PHE A 44 -1.56 6.85 -4.34
C PHE A 44 -1.18 7.21 -2.90
N PHE A 45 0.02 6.79 -2.47
CA PHE A 45 0.56 6.97 -1.12
C PHE A 45 -0.48 6.67 -0.03
N VAL A 46 -1.07 5.46 -0.11
CA VAL A 46 -2.15 5.04 0.79
C VAL A 46 -1.56 4.65 2.14
N THR A 47 -1.70 5.52 3.14
CA THR A 47 -1.20 5.27 4.51
C THR A 47 -2.27 4.74 5.45
N THR A 48 -3.55 4.97 5.15
CA THR A 48 -4.69 4.63 6.02
C THR A 48 -5.82 4.01 5.21
N LEU A 49 -6.54 3.05 5.76
CA LEU A 49 -7.67 2.40 5.11
C LEU A 49 -8.97 2.58 5.95
N PRO A 50 -10.15 2.64 5.31
CA PRO A 50 -10.35 2.87 3.88
C PRO A 50 -10.05 4.32 3.48
N THR A 51 -9.41 4.51 2.32
CA THR A 51 -9.20 5.83 1.70
C THR A 51 -9.91 5.86 0.35
N ILE A 52 -10.66 6.94 0.12
CA ILE A 52 -11.43 7.18 -1.09
C ILE A 52 -10.83 8.40 -1.81
N TYR A 53 -10.63 8.26 -3.10
CA TYR A 53 -10.18 9.34 -3.98
C TYR A 53 -11.26 9.63 -5.02
N HIS A 54 -11.54 10.91 -5.23
CA HIS A 54 -12.32 11.40 -6.34
C HIS A 54 -11.36 11.91 -7.42
N ALA A 55 -11.48 11.39 -8.63
CA ALA A 55 -10.68 11.80 -9.77
C ALA A 55 -11.59 12.50 -10.78
N ASN A 56 -11.28 13.75 -11.12
CA ASN A 56 -11.96 14.49 -12.17
C ASN A 56 -10.92 15.23 -13.00
N ASP A 57 -10.94 15.04 -14.33
CA ASP A 57 -10.00 15.66 -15.29
C ASP A 57 -8.52 15.54 -14.88
N GLY A 58 -8.11 14.37 -14.35
CA GLY A 58 -6.74 14.13 -13.89
C GLY A 58 -6.38 14.78 -12.54
N VAL A 59 -7.31 15.52 -11.94
CA VAL A 59 -7.18 16.09 -10.60
C VAL A 59 -7.75 15.13 -9.57
N PHE A 60 -6.88 14.66 -8.68
CA PHE A 60 -7.25 13.79 -7.58
C PHE A 60 -7.57 14.61 -6.33
N ARG A 61 -8.65 14.25 -5.64
CA ARG A 61 -9.08 14.84 -4.37
C ARG A 61 -9.34 13.73 -3.37
N ARG A 62 -8.83 13.89 -2.15
CA ARG A 62 -9.06 12.91 -1.09
C ARG A 62 -10.38 13.20 -0.40
N TYR A 63 -11.30 12.26 -0.42
CA TYR A 63 -12.56 12.38 0.30
C TYR A 63 -12.32 12.24 1.82
N ARG A 64 -12.89 13.16 2.60
CA ARG A 64 -12.78 13.20 4.07
C ARG A 64 -14.14 13.22 4.78
N GLY A 65 -15.24 13.11 4.03
CA GLY A 65 -16.60 13.14 4.57
C GLY A 65 -16.99 11.86 5.31
N SER A 66 -18.27 11.82 5.69
CA SER A 66 -18.91 10.61 6.21
C SER A 66 -18.93 9.53 5.13
N ARG A 67 -18.77 8.27 5.55
CA ARG A 67 -18.76 7.12 4.62
C ARG A 67 -20.15 6.52 4.45
N THR A 68 -21.20 7.32 4.65
CA THR A 68 -22.59 6.94 4.45
C THR A 68 -22.98 7.11 2.98
N LEU A 69 -24.02 6.40 2.55
CA LEU A 69 -24.46 6.42 1.16
C LEU A 69 -24.91 7.83 0.73
N GLU A 70 -25.64 8.50 1.61
CA GLU A 70 -26.24 9.81 1.36
C GLU A 70 -25.16 10.89 1.21
N ASP A 71 -24.10 10.82 2.02
CA ASP A 71 -23.00 11.79 1.96
C ASP A 71 -22.16 11.59 0.69
N LEU A 72 -21.92 10.33 0.28
CA LEU A 72 -21.24 10.02 -0.99
C LEU A 72 -22.05 10.50 -2.20
N GLN A 73 -23.37 10.30 -2.19
CA GLN A 73 -24.25 10.79 -3.25
C GLN A 73 -24.28 12.32 -3.28
N GLY A 74 -24.49 12.96 -2.13
CA GLY A 74 -24.49 14.42 -2.00
C GLY A 74 -23.16 15.04 -2.40
N TYR A 75 -22.04 14.37 -2.13
CA TYR A 75 -20.71 14.83 -2.54
C TYR A 75 -20.58 15.02 -4.05
N ILE A 76 -21.19 14.14 -4.84
CA ILE A 76 -21.18 14.18 -6.30
C ILE A 76 -22.27 15.11 -6.83
N LEU A 77 -23.51 14.95 -6.37
CA LEU A 77 -24.68 15.71 -6.83
C LEU A 77 -24.56 17.20 -6.55
N GLU A 78 -24.15 17.56 -5.33
CA GLU A 78 -24.01 18.95 -4.90
C GLU A 78 -22.63 19.54 -5.24
N ARG A 79 -21.78 18.79 -5.96
CA ARG A 79 -20.41 19.20 -6.33
C ARG A 79 -19.54 19.67 -5.15
N LYS A 80 -19.74 19.08 -3.97
CA LYS A 80 -18.92 19.39 -2.76
C LYS A 80 -17.43 19.14 -2.97
N TRP A 81 -17.07 18.33 -3.96
CA TRP A 81 -15.69 18.10 -4.37
C TRP A 81 -14.98 19.37 -4.87
N GLU A 82 -15.69 20.41 -5.33
CA GLU A 82 -15.08 21.68 -5.75
C GLU A 82 -14.42 22.41 -4.57
N ALA A 83 -14.99 22.29 -3.37
CA ALA A 83 -14.46 22.89 -2.15
C ALA A 83 -13.29 22.08 -1.54
N VAL A 84 -13.08 20.84 -1.98
CA VAL A 84 -12.00 19.99 -1.47
C VAL A 84 -10.70 20.29 -2.21
N GLU A 85 -9.67 20.63 -1.44
CA GLU A 85 -8.34 20.87 -1.99
C GLU A 85 -7.81 19.64 -2.74
N PRO A 86 -7.24 19.82 -3.95
CA PRO A 86 -6.60 18.75 -4.68
C PRO A 86 -5.37 18.24 -3.94
N VAL A 87 -5.01 16.97 -4.15
CA VAL A 87 -3.70 16.50 -3.67
C VAL A 87 -2.59 17.29 -4.36
N ALA A 88 -1.59 17.70 -3.57
CA ALA A 88 -0.45 18.46 -4.07
C ALA A 88 0.21 17.76 -5.28
N GLY A 89 0.65 18.54 -6.27
CA GLY A 89 1.14 17.99 -7.55
C GLY A 89 2.27 16.96 -7.41
N TRP A 90 3.19 17.15 -6.47
CA TRP A 90 4.27 16.19 -6.18
C TRP A 90 3.78 14.85 -5.60
N LYS A 91 2.60 14.86 -4.96
CA LYS A 91 1.91 13.69 -4.40
C LYS A 91 0.81 13.17 -5.33
N SER A 92 0.60 13.80 -6.48
CA SER A 92 -0.36 13.33 -7.46
C SER A 92 0.09 11.98 -8.04
N PRO A 93 -0.82 11.00 -8.18
CA PRO A 93 -0.54 9.74 -8.87
C PRO A 93 -0.01 9.91 -10.30
N SER A 94 -0.31 11.01 -10.97
CA SER A 94 0.18 11.30 -12.33
C SER A 94 1.63 11.81 -12.37
N SER A 95 2.23 12.14 -11.23
CA SER A 95 3.60 12.67 -11.17
C SER A 95 4.67 11.58 -11.38
N ILE A 96 5.83 11.99 -11.90
CA ILE A 96 6.98 11.09 -12.09
C ILE A 96 7.48 10.49 -10.76
N VAL A 97 7.41 11.28 -9.68
CA VAL A 97 7.80 10.85 -8.34
C VAL A 97 6.95 9.67 -7.89
N MET A 98 5.63 9.77 -8.05
CA MET A 98 4.72 8.70 -7.62
C MET A 98 4.78 7.46 -8.53
N HIS A 99 5.14 7.60 -9.81
CA HIS A 99 5.49 6.44 -10.64
C HIS A 99 6.75 5.72 -10.14
N GLY A 100 7.78 6.47 -9.74
CA GLY A 100 8.96 5.90 -9.11
C GLY A 100 8.62 5.15 -7.80
N MET A 101 7.75 5.74 -6.97
CA MET A 101 7.27 5.10 -5.74
C MET A 101 6.49 3.81 -6.03
N ALA A 102 5.70 3.75 -7.10
CA ALA A 102 5.03 2.53 -7.51
C ALA A 102 6.04 1.41 -7.82
N GLY A 103 7.12 1.75 -8.55
CA GLY A 103 8.22 0.82 -8.84
C GLY A 103 8.92 0.31 -7.57
N LEU A 104 9.20 1.20 -6.62
CA LEU A 104 9.78 0.82 -5.32
C LEU A 104 8.89 -0.17 -4.56
N PHE A 105 7.58 0.06 -4.55
CA PHE A 105 6.62 -0.82 -3.87
C PHE A 105 6.50 -2.17 -4.57
N HIS A 106 6.47 -2.21 -5.91
CA HIS A 106 6.52 -3.46 -6.66
C HIS A 106 7.81 -4.24 -6.38
N LEU A 107 8.96 -3.57 -6.39
CA LEU A 107 10.24 -4.17 -6.06
C LEU A 107 10.22 -4.75 -4.64
N SER A 108 9.66 -4.01 -3.67
CA SER A 108 9.51 -4.51 -2.29
C SER A 108 8.62 -5.75 -2.19
N GLY A 109 7.53 -5.81 -2.96
CA GLY A 109 6.64 -6.97 -3.03
C GLY A 109 7.36 -8.17 -3.65
N TRP A 110 8.09 -7.96 -4.74
CA TRP A 110 8.88 -8.99 -5.39
C TRP A 110 9.99 -9.54 -4.49
N ILE A 111 10.67 -8.69 -3.70
CA ILE A 111 11.67 -9.12 -2.72
C ILE A 111 11.02 -10.01 -1.65
N ARG A 112 9.85 -9.64 -1.11
CA ARG A 112 9.12 -10.46 -0.13
C ARG A 112 8.75 -11.83 -0.69
N VAL A 113 8.26 -11.86 -1.93
CA VAL A 113 7.93 -13.13 -2.61
C VAL A 113 9.19 -13.98 -2.79
N SER A 114 10.27 -13.38 -3.28
CA SER A 114 11.55 -14.07 -3.48
C SER A 114 12.09 -14.65 -2.17
N HIS A 115 12.06 -13.87 -1.08
CA HIS A 115 12.45 -14.33 0.25
C HIS A 115 11.56 -15.49 0.74
N SER A 116 10.25 -15.41 0.53
CA SER A 116 9.32 -16.49 0.91
C SER A 116 9.56 -17.77 0.13
N VAL A 117 9.88 -17.67 -1.16
CA VAL A 117 10.21 -18.81 -2.01
C VAL A 117 11.53 -19.44 -1.55
N VAL A 118 12.57 -18.65 -1.29
CA VAL A 118 13.87 -19.16 -0.80
C VAL A 118 13.71 -19.86 0.56
N MET A 119 12.91 -19.31 1.48
CA MET A 119 12.65 -19.93 2.78
C MET A 119 11.87 -21.24 2.65
N PHE A 120 10.88 -21.32 1.74
CA PHE A 120 10.01 -22.49 1.58
C PHE A 120 10.57 -23.58 0.66
N SER A 121 11.46 -23.22 -0.27
CA SER A 121 12.14 -24.16 -1.19
C SER A 121 13.41 -24.78 -0.60
N MET A 122 13.78 -24.40 0.63
CA MET A 122 14.86 -25.05 1.36
C MET A 122 14.42 -26.47 1.73
N PRO A 123 15.06 -27.53 1.18
CA PRO A 123 14.63 -28.90 1.45
C PRO A 123 14.77 -29.22 2.94
N PRO A 124 13.92 -30.11 3.50
CA PRO A 124 14.03 -30.55 4.90
C PRO A 124 15.39 -31.23 5.21
N PHE A 125 16.21 -31.48 4.20
CA PHE A 125 17.61 -31.89 4.37
C PHE A 125 18.48 -30.85 5.08
N CYS A 126 18.13 -29.56 5.04
CA CYS A 126 18.80 -28.56 5.89
C CYS A 126 18.28 -28.54 7.33
N ALA A 127 17.12 -29.16 7.62
CA ALA A 127 16.62 -29.30 8.98
C ALA A 127 17.35 -30.41 9.77
N TYR A 128 18.01 -31.36 9.10
CA TYR A 128 18.87 -32.37 9.77
C TYR A 128 20.31 -31.89 9.98
N ASN A 129 20.67 -30.69 9.49
CA ASN A 129 21.97 -30.07 9.77
C ASN A 129 21.81 -28.75 10.56
N ASN A 130 20.77 -28.70 11.41
CA ASN A 130 20.46 -27.61 12.34
C ASN A 130 21.50 -27.40 13.46
N ASN A 131 22.67 -28.04 13.39
CA ASN A 131 23.84 -27.72 14.21
C ASN A 131 25.00 -27.10 13.43
N LYS A 132 24.90 -26.86 12.11
CA LYS A 132 25.98 -26.21 11.34
C LYS A 132 25.60 -24.94 10.61
N VAL A 133 24.35 -24.74 10.20
CA VAL A 133 23.99 -23.56 9.37
C VAL A 133 23.64 -22.32 10.21
N HIS A 134 23.26 -22.48 11.49
CA HIS A 134 23.10 -21.35 12.42
C HIS A 134 24.44 -20.72 12.86
N VAL A 135 25.57 -21.35 12.56
CA VAL A 135 26.90 -20.86 12.96
C VAL A 135 27.50 -19.95 11.89
N GLU A 136 27.23 -20.15 10.60
CA GLU A 136 27.93 -19.40 9.54
C GLU A 136 27.33 -18.02 9.23
N GLN A 137 26.01 -17.80 9.37
CA GLN A 137 25.46 -16.44 9.23
C GLN A 137 25.64 -15.58 10.48
N ASN A 138 25.89 -16.18 11.64
CA ASN A 138 26.23 -15.45 12.85
C ASN A 138 27.70 -15.00 12.86
N ILE A 139 28.66 -15.81 12.39
CA ILE A 139 30.08 -15.42 12.46
C ILE A 139 30.38 -14.16 11.63
N PHE A 140 29.84 -14.02 10.42
CA PHE A 140 30.12 -12.84 9.59
C PHE A 140 29.52 -11.56 10.16
N VAL A 141 28.29 -11.61 10.67
CA VAL A 141 27.63 -10.44 11.29
C VAL A 141 28.25 -10.10 12.64
N THR A 142 28.68 -11.10 13.43
CA THR A 142 29.40 -10.87 14.69
C THR A 142 30.80 -10.31 14.43
N LEU A 143 31.54 -10.82 13.43
CA LEU A 143 32.86 -10.29 13.04
C LEU A 143 32.77 -8.85 12.53
N LEU A 144 31.74 -8.51 11.75
CA LEU A 144 31.53 -7.13 11.30
C LEU A 144 31.21 -6.20 12.48
N ARG A 145 30.42 -6.66 13.44
CA ARG A 145 30.07 -5.90 14.64
C ARG A 145 31.30 -5.66 15.54
N GLU A 146 32.12 -6.68 15.75
CA GLU A 146 33.37 -6.56 16.53
C GLU A 146 34.42 -5.68 15.84
N LEU A 147 34.53 -5.74 14.50
CA LEU A 147 35.42 -4.86 13.73
C LEU A 147 34.99 -3.38 13.82
N ILE A 148 33.68 -3.11 13.75
CA ILE A 148 33.12 -1.75 13.90
C ILE A 148 33.35 -1.21 15.32
N LEU A 149 33.17 -2.05 16.35
CA LEU A 149 33.45 -1.69 17.74
C LEU A 149 34.94 -1.40 17.98
N HIS A 150 35.85 -2.15 17.36
CA HIS A 150 37.28 -1.89 17.46
C HIS A 150 37.71 -0.58 16.77
N LEU A 151 37.14 -0.26 15.61
CA LEU A 151 37.39 1.00 14.91
C LEU A 151 36.86 2.23 15.69
N LEU A 152 35.73 2.08 16.39
CA LEU A 152 35.16 3.14 17.24
C LEU A 152 35.95 3.37 18.55
N CYS A 153 36.83 2.45 18.94
CA CYS A 153 37.64 2.54 20.16
C CYS A 153 39.05 3.12 19.92
N ILE A 154 39.43 3.32 18.66
CA ILE A 154 40.75 3.85 18.25
C ILE A 154 40.68 5.34 17.85
N ILE A 155 39.47 5.92 17.82
CA ILE A 155 39.20 7.37 17.63
C ILE A 155 38.82 7.96 18.99
#